data_AF-A0A7C6BW61-F1
#
_entry.id   AF-A0A7C6BW61-F1
#
_cell.length_a   1.000
_cell.length_b   1.000
_cell.length_c   1.000
_cell.angle_alpha   90.00
_cell.angle_beta   90.00
_cell.angle_gamma   90.00
#
_symmetry.space_group_name_H-M   'P 1'
#
loop_
_entity.id
_entity.type
_entity.pdbx_description
1 polymer ?
#
loop_
_entity_poly.entity_id
_entity_poly.type
_entity_poly.pdbx_seq_one_letter_code
_entity_poly.pdbx_strand_id
1 'polypeptide(L)'
;MNKPKYIRILEHLHYGDNIRIGGAFMILDTTAEGLNKAEADVIKMYDDRNAHDGGFIKTAEKYYRRVAIVDADTLEVLRLIYPKNENIKQY
;
A
#
# COMPACT_ATOMS: atom_id res chain seq x y z
N MET A 1 -25.81 0.36 -0.38
CA MET A 1 -24.96 0.08 0.80
C MET A 1 -23.52 0.01 0.32
N ASN A 2 -22.59 0.65 1.01
CA ASN A 2 -21.16 0.33 0.86
C ASN A 2 -21.01 -1.14 1.28
N LYS A 3 -20.46 -1.99 0.41
CA LYS A 3 -20.14 -3.37 0.78
C LYS A 3 -18.75 -3.37 1.38
N PRO A 4 -18.51 -4.08 2.50
CA PRO A 4 -17.14 -4.28 2.96
C PRO A 4 -16.32 -4.94 1.85
N LYS A 5 -15.10 -4.45 1.64
CA LYS A 5 -14.12 -5.06 0.72
C LYS A 5 -12.95 -5.58 1.54
N TYR A 6 -12.37 -6.68 1.10
CA TYR A 6 -11.08 -7.14 1.61
C TYR A 6 -9.97 -6.62 0.71
N ILE A 7 -8.92 -6.10 1.33
CA ILE A 7 -7.73 -5.59 0.66
C ILE A 7 -6.48 -6.25 1.23
N ARG A 8 -5.38 -6.21 0.47
CA ARG A 8 -4.05 -6.67 0.87
C ARG A 8 -3.01 -5.60 0.58
N ILE A 9 -1.90 -5.61 1.30
CA ILE A 9 -0.72 -4.81 0.95
C ILE A 9 0.16 -5.67 0.05
N LEU A 10 0.52 -5.15 -1.12
CA LEU A 10 1.55 -5.70 -2.00
C LEU A 10 2.86 -4.92 -1.75
N GLU A 11 3.91 -5.62 -1.32
CA GLU A 11 5.31 -5.16 -1.41
C GLU A 11 5.94 -5.73 -2.68
N HIS A 12 6.74 -4.92 -3.38
CA HIS A 12 7.68 -5.39 -4.40
C HIS A 12 9.07 -4.90 -3.99
N LEU A 13 9.99 -5.81 -3.72
CA LEU A 13 11.29 -5.48 -3.14
C LEU A 13 12.30 -5.03 -4.22
N HIS A 14 13.18 -4.10 -3.87
CA HIS A 14 14.34 -3.76 -4.70
C HIS A 14 15.27 -4.96 -4.89
N TYR A 15 15.59 -5.65 -3.79
CA TYR A 15 16.52 -6.77 -3.74
C TYR A 15 15.83 -8.12 -4.04
N GLY A 16 16.35 -8.83 -5.04
CA GLY A 16 15.85 -10.13 -5.47
C GLY A 16 14.50 -10.12 -6.20
N ASP A 17 13.97 -8.95 -6.55
CA ASP A 17 12.72 -8.75 -7.30
C ASP A 17 11.46 -9.42 -6.71
N ASN A 18 11.53 -9.78 -5.42
CA ASN A 18 10.47 -10.54 -4.75
C ASN A 18 9.20 -9.70 -4.58
N ILE A 19 8.05 -10.33 -4.81
CA ILE A 19 6.74 -9.77 -4.46
C ILE A 19 6.27 -10.45 -3.17
N ARG A 20 5.83 -9.65 -2.20
CA ARG A 20 5.17 -10.11 -0.98
C ARG A 20 3.75 -9.58 -0.97
N ILE A 21 2.80 -10.40 -0.53
CA ILE A 21 1.40 -10.00 -0.40
C ILE A 21 0.95 -10.33 1.02
N GLY A 22 0.46 -9.32 1.73
CA GLY A 22 0.01 -9.44 3.11
C GLY A 22 -1.28 -10.27 3.26
N GLY A 23 -1.62 -10.56 4.52
CA GLY A 23 -2.95 -11.06 4.87
C GLY A 23 -4.05 -10.09 4.43
N ALA A 24 -5.24 -10.64 4.19
CA ALA A 24 -6.40 -9.82 3.86
C ALA A 24 -6.93 -9.08 5.10
N PHE A 25 -7.29 -7.81 4.93
CA PHE A 25 -7.95 -6.99 5.96
C PHE A 25 -9.17 -6.28 5.37
N MET A 26 -10.20 -6.11 6.19
CA MET A 26 -11.48 -5.57 5.76
C MET A 26 -11.49 -4.04 5.86
N ILE A 27 -11.95 -3.37 4.81
CA ILE A 27 -12.38 -1.97 4.83
C ILE A 27 -13.91 -1.90 4.75
N LEU A 28 -14.52 -1.08 5.60
CA LEU A 28 -15.97 -0.87 5.65
C LEU A 28 -16.45 0.15 4.61
N ASP A 29 -15.53 0.98 4.13
CA ASP A 29 -15.78 2.02 3.14
C ASP A 29 -14.89 1.79 1.92
N THR A 30 -15.50 1.65 0.75
CA THR A 30 -14.83 1.43 -0.54
C THR A 30 -14.75 2.67 -1.42
N THR A 31 -15.16 3.83 -0.90
CA THR A 31 -15.01 5.13 -1.57
C THR A 31 -13.54 5.60 -1.60
N ALA A 32 -13.28 6.75 -2.21
CA ALA A 32 -11.96 7.37 -2.18
C ALA A 32 -11.52 7.69 -0.74
N GLU A 33 -12.46 8.11 0.12
CA GLU A 33 -12.27 8.43 1.52
C GLU A 33 -11.85 7.19 2.33
N GLY A 34 -12.53 6.06 2.10
CA GLY A 34 -12.17 4.77 2.68
C GLY A 34 -10.77 4.29 2.27
N LEU A 35 -10.41 4.44 1.00
CA LEU A 35 -9.05 4.13 0.51
C LEU A 35 -7.99 5.12 1.02
N ASN A 36 -8.31 6.40 1.18
CA ASN A 36 -7.41 7.40 1.77
C ASN A 36 -7.14 7.07 3.25
N LYS A 37 -8.17 6.64 3.99
CA LYS A 37 -8.00 6.15 5.36
C LYS A 37 -7.13 4.88 5.40
N ALA A 38 -7.38 3.92 4.52
CA ALA A 38 -6.57 2.71 4.43
C ALA A 38 -5.10 3.01 4.08
N GLU A 39 -4.83 3.96 3.16
CA GLU A 39 -3.48 4.44 2.86
C GLU A 39 -2.79 5.03 4.10
N ALA A 40 -3.49 5.89 4.84
CA ALA A 40 -2.97 6.50 6.07
C ALA A 40 -2.70 5.46 7.19
N ASP A 41 -3.63 4.53 7.41
CA ASP A 41 -3.47 3.46 8.41
C ASP A 41 -2.30 2.52 8.05
N VAL A 42 -2.09 2.23 6.75
CA VAL A 42 -0.93 1.46 6.26
C VAL A 42 0.39 2.22 6.43
N ILE A 43 0.46 3.50 6.04
CA ILE A 43 1.66 4.33 6.22
C ILE A 43 2.01 4.40 7.71
N LYS A 44 1.04 4.66 8.59
CA LYS A 44 1.26 4.68 10.04
C LYS A 44 1.79 3.35 10.57
N MET A 45 1.26 2.21 10.10
CA MET A 45 1.76 0.89 10.48
C MET A 45 3.23 0.68 10.07
N TYR A 46 3.67 1.22 8.93
CA TYR A 46 5.08 1.21 8.53
C TYR A 46 5.92 2.22 9.33
N ASP A 47 5.41 3.41 9.63
CA ASP A 47 6.09 4.39 10.49
C ASP A 47 6.34 3.85 11.89
N ASP A 48 5.32 3.25 12.52
CA ASP A 48 5.43 2.65 13.86
C ASP A 48 6.49 1.54 13.91
N ARG A 49 6.58 0.72 12.85
CA ARG A 49 7.57 -0.38 12.74
C ARG A 49 8.98 0.11 12.44
N ASN A 50 9.11 1.15 11.60
CA ASN A 50 10.39 1.63 11.08
C ASN A 50 10.77 3.01 11.64
N ALA A 51 10.24 3.38 12.81
CA ALA A 51 10.52 4.67 13.46
C ALA A 51 12.03 4.89 13.69
N HIS A 52 12.77 3.80 13.95
CA HIS A 52 14.22 3.80 14.10
C HIS A 52 14.99 4.02 12.77
N ASP A 53 14.42 3.60 11.64
CA ASP A 53 14.96 3.78 10.29
C ASP A 53 14.47 5.10 9.63
N GLY A 54 13.71 5.92 10.37
CA GLY A 54 13.20 7.21 9.91
C GLY A 54 11.91 7.14 9.09
N GLY A 55 11.08 6.13 9.36
CA GLY A 55 9.69 6.02 8.88
C GLY A 55 9.53 5.37 7.50
N PHE A 56 8.28 5.37 7.02
CA PHE A 56 7.85 4.70 5.81
C PHE A 56 8.60 5.18 4.56
N ILE A 57 8.77 6.49 4.37
CA ILE A 57 9.38 7.05 3.14
C ILE A 57 10.82 6.53 2.95
N LYS A 58 11.68 6.69 3.96
CA LYS A 58 13.08 6.19 3.91
C LYS A 58 13.15 4.67 3.78
N THR A 59 12.24 3.96 4.43
CA THR A 59 12.12 2.50 4.33
C THR A 59 11.75 2.09 2.90
N ALA A 60 10.82 2.80 2.27
CA ALA A 60 10.37 2.52 0.91
C ALA A 60 11.44 2.82 -0.14
N GLU A 61 12.09 3.98 -0.07
CA GLU A 61 13.24 4.34 -0.92
C GLU A 61 14.37 3.31 -0.86
N LYS A 62 14.59 2.70 0.31
CA LYS A 62 15.68 1.73 0.53
C LYS A 62 15.33 0.31 0.13
N TYR A 63 14.08 -0.12 0.31
CA TYR A 63 13.71 -1.55 0.21
C TYR A 63 12.61 -1.88 -0.82
N TYR A 64 11.76 -0.94 -1.24
CA TYR A 64 10.56 -1.23 -2.05
C TYR A 64 10.55 -0.54 -3.42
N ARG A 65 10.52 -1.32 -4.50
CA ARG A 65 10.15 -0.85 -5.85
C ARG A 65 8.71 -0.36 -5.90
N ARG A 66 7.81 -1.01 -5.15
CA ARG A 66 6.39 -0.70 -5.09
C ARG A 66 5.79 -1.09 -3.75
N VAL A 67 4.92 -0.23 -3.23
CA VAL A 67 3.98 -0.56 -2.15
C VAL A 67 2.58 -0.16 -2.61
N ALA A 68 1.63 -1.08 -2.57
CA ALA A 68 0.27 -0.83 -3.05
C ALA A 68 -0.80 -1.52 -2.20
N ILE A 69 -1.98 -0.90 -2.11
CA ILE A 69 -3.20 -1.58 -1.71
C ILE A 69 -3.77 -2.27 -2.95
N VAL A 70 -4.00 -3.56 -2.84
CA VAL A 70 -4.65 -4.38 -3.87
C VAL A 70 -5.95 -4.98 -3.35
N ASP A 71 -6.85 -5.32 -4.25
CA ASP A 71 -8.01 -6.15 -3.95
C ASP A 71 -7.55 -7.52 -3.42
N ALA A 72 -8.21 -8.05 -2.39
CA ALA A 72 -7.77 -9.29 -1.75
C ALA A 72 -8.03 -10.55 -2.58
N ASP A 73 -8.95 -10.49 -3.55
CA ASP A 73 -9.39 -11.61 -4.38
C ASP A 73 -8.82 -11.49 -5.80
N THR A 74 -8.88 -10.29 -6.42
CA THR A 74 -8.41 -10.08 -7.81
C THR A 74 -6.95 -9.63 -7.92
N LEU A 75 -6.34 -9.16 -6.82
CA LEU A 75 -5.01 -8.51 -6.79
C LEU A 75 -4.89 -7.25 -7.67
N GLU A 76 -6.00 -6.69 -8.15
CA GLU A 76 -6.03 -5.42 -8.87
C GLU A 76 -5.56 -4.28 -7.96
N VAL A 77 -4.76 -3.35 -8.50
CA VAL A 77 -4.24 -2.21 -7.74
C VAL A 77 -5.34 -1.19 -7.49
N LEU A 78 -5.73 -1.03 -6.22
CA LEU A 78 -6.74 -0.06 -5.77
C LEU A 78 -6.11 1.28 -5.39
N ARG A 79 -4.91 1.26 -4.81
CA ARG A 79 -4.12 2.46 -4.48
C ARG A 79 -2.63 2.15 -4.53
N LEU A 80 -1.88 2.94 -5.30
CA LEU A 80 -0.43 2.97 -5.22
C LEU A 80 0.00 3.86 -4.06
N ILE A 81 0.79 3.34 -3.12
CA ILE A 81 1.34 4.09 -1.98
C ILE A 81 2.77 4.55 -2.29
N TYR A 82 3.59 3.66 -2.85
CA TYR A 82 4.95 3.95 -3.31
C TYR A 82 5.23 3.26 -4.67
N PRO A 83 5.95 3.89 -5.61
CA PRO A 83 6.30 5.32 -5.62
C PRO A 83 5.01 6.15 -5.66
N LYS A 84 4.98 7.26 -4.90
CA LYS A 84 3.80 8.13 -4.89
C LYS A 84 3.83 8.96 -6.17
N ASN A 85 3.03 8.56 -7.15
CA ASN A 85 3.04 9.13 -8.49
C ASN A 85 2.45 10.56 -8.50
N GLU A 86 3.24 11.56 -8.15
CA GLU A 86 2.88 12.95 -8.43
C GLU A 86 3.07 13.32 -9.92
N ASN A 87 3.79 12.50 -10.70
CA ASN A 87 4.20 12.84 -12.08
C ASN A 87 4.23 11.67 -13.08
N ILE A 88 3.28 10.71 -13.05
CA ILE A 88 3.06 9.85 -14.22
C ILE A 88 2.01 10.50 -15.13
N LYS A 89 2.50 11.20 -16.16
CA LYS A 89 1.71 11.38 -17.39
C LYS A 89 1.48 9.99 -17.98
N GLN A 90 0.20 9.62 -18.11
CA GLN A 90 -0.17 8.47 -18.92
C GLN A 90 0.21 8.79 -20.37
N TYR A 91 1.04 7.93 -20.95
CA TYR A 91 1.39 7.91 -22.37
C TYR A 91 0.61 6.79 -23.04
#